data_AF-A0A3C0FAA1-F1
#
_entry.id   AF-A0A3C0FAA1-F1
#
_cell.length_a   1.000
_cell.length_b   1.000
_cell.length_c   1.000
_cell.angle_alpha   90.00
_cell.angle_beta   90.00
_cell.angle_gamma   90.00
#
_symmetry.space_group_name_H-M   'P 1'
#
loop_
_entity.id
_entity.type
_entity.pdbx_description
1 polymer ?
#
loop_
_entity_poly.entity_id
_entity_poly.type
_entity_poly.pdbx_seq_one_letter_code
_entity_poly.pdbx_strand_id
1 'polypeptide(L)' 'MTVDRNLRILVAAAGVAPSVKIGGLADVAGSPPEAPAMLNNDFRIVMPRYRHIIQPADTQADFPVTVGSRRETAIP' A
#
# COMPACT_ATOMS: atom_id res chain seq x y z
N MET A 1 -0.55 22.52 -20.47
CA MET A 1 -1.77 22.12 -19.73
C MET A 1 -1.33 21.33 -18.52
N THR A 2 -0.95 22.04 -17.45
CA THR A 2 -0.49 21.42 -16.19
C THR A 2 -1.73 21.05 -15.39
N VAL A 3 -1.90 19.75 -15.14
CA VAL A 3 -2.99 19.24 -14.31
C VAL A 3 -2.60 19.50 -12.86
N ASP A 4 -3.03 20.67 -12.35
CA ASP A 4 -2.80 21.13 -10.98
C ASP A 4 -3.73 20.38 -10.00
N ARG A 5 -3.55 19.06 -9.89
CA ARG A 5 -4.34 18.23 -8.97
C ARG A 5 -3.40 17.59 -7.96
N ASN A 6 -3.47 18.07 -6.71
CA ASN A 6 -2.92 17.37 -5.56
C ASN A 6 -3.77 16.12 -5.28
N LEU A 7 -3.41 14.99 -5.87
CA LEU A 7 -4.08 13.73 -5.65
C LEU A 7 -3.51 13.02 -4.42
N ARG A 8 -4.39 12.32 -3.70
CA ARG A 8 -4.01 11.33 -2.71
C ARG A 8 -4.16 9.96 -3.34
N ILE A 9 -3.05 9.27 -3.53
CA ILE A 9 -2.99 7.98 -4.21
C ILE A 9 -2.56 6.93 -3.18
N LEU A 10 -3.44 5.97 -2.91
CA LEU A 10 -3.16 4.81 -2.09
C LEU A 10 -3.09 3.57 -2.97
N VAL A 11 -1.94 2.93 -3.03
CA VAL A 11 -1.75 1.66 -3.75
C VAL A 11 -1.85 0.51 -2.76
N ALA A 12 -2.83 -0.38 -2.98
CA ALA A 12 -2.94 -1.62 -2.22
C ALA A 12 -2.30 -2.77 -3.01
N ALA A 13 -1.30 -3.43 -2.44
CA ALA A 13 -0.59 -4.52 -3.09
C ALA A 13 -0.33 -5.68 -2.11
N ALA A 14 -0.32 -6.90 -2.63
CA ALA A 14 0.02 -8.08 -1.82
C ALA A 14 1.52 -8.15 -1.47
N GLY A 15 2.39 -7.45 -2.20
CA GLY A 15 3.82 -7.39 -1.91
C GLY A 15 4.47 -6.17 -2.54
N VAL A 16 5.53 -5.67 -1.90
CA VAL A 16 6.23 -4.43 -2.24
C VAL A 16 7.72 -4.65 -2.02
N ALA A 17 8.55 -4.46 -3.04
CA ALA A 17 10.00 -4.52 -2.89
C ALA A 17 10.52 -3.28 -2.13
N PRO A 18 11.53 -3.41 -1.24
CA PRO A 18 12.27 -4.64 -0.91
C PRO A 18 11.63 -5.50 0.19
N SER A 19 10.57 -5.03 0.86
CA SER A 19 10.05 -5.65 2.09
C SER A 19 9.40 -7.03 1.90
N VAL A 20 8.61 -7.20 0.83
CA VAL A 20 7.86 -8.43 0.55
C VAL A 20 7.92 -8.72 -0.95
N LYS A 21 8.75 -9.69 -1.33
CA LYS A 21 8.96 -10.08 -2.72
C LYS A 21 8.21 -11.38 -3.04
N ILE A 22 7.09 -11.28 -3.77
CA ILE A 22 6.26 -12.44 -4.16
C ILE A 22 6.34 -12.72 -5.68
N GLY A 23 7.08 -11.89 -6.43
CA GLY A 23 7.21 -11.98 -7.89
C GLY A 23 7.30 -10.60 -8.53
N GLY A 24 7.05 -10.49 -9.84
CA GLY A 24 7.17 -9.21 -10.59
C GLY A 24 6.27 -8.09 -10.07
N LEU A 25 5.09 -8.42 -9.49
CA LEU A 25 4.19 -7.44 -8.87
C LEU A 25 4.90 -6.57 -7.83
N ALA A 26 5.76 -7.17 -7.01
CA ALA A 26 6.44 -6.46 -5.95
C ALA A 26 7.48 -5.45 -6.48
N ASP A 27 8.04 -5.67 -7.67
CA ASP A 27 8.91 -4.66 -8.32
C ASP A 27 8.07 -3.49 -8.81
N VAL A 28 6.91 -3.77 -9.40
CA VAL A 28 5.99 -2.73 -9.88
C VAL A 28 5.45 -1.91 -8.72
N ALA A 29 4.96 -2.56 -7.66
CA ALA A 29 4.42 -1.87 -6.49
C ALA A 29 5.50 -1.14 -5.66
N GLY A 30 6.73 -1.67 -5.63
CA GLY A 30 7.86 -1.02 -4.97
C GLY A 30 8.55 0.06 -5.82
N SER A 31 8.24 0.14 -7.11
CA SER A 31 8.82 1.15 -7.99
C SER A 31 8.21 2.52 -7.68
N PRO A 32 9.04 3.57 -7.51
CA PRO A 32 8.53 4.91 -7.35
C PRO A 32 7.80 5.35 -8.62
N PRO A 33 6.72 6.13 -8.51
CA PRO A 33 6.14 6.82 -9.66
C PRO A 33 7.20 7.67 -10.35
N GLU A 34 7.06 7.93 -11.65
CA GLU A 34 7.95 8.87 -12.33
C GLU A 34 7.97 10.23 -11.60
N ALA A 35 9.13 10.89 -11.56
CA ALA A 35 9.32 12.14 -10.83
C ALA A 35 8.25 13.22 -11.09
N PRO A 36 7.72 13.40 -12.31
CA PRO A 36 6.62 14.33 -12.57
C PRO A 36 5.31 13.98 -11.84
N ALA A 37 5.06 12.69 -11.59
CA ALA A 37 3.88 12.23 -10.85
C ALA A 37 4.04 12.44 -9.33
N MET A 38 5.27 12.49 -8.81
CA MET A 38 5.53 12.76 -7.40
C MET A 38 5.50 14.25 -7.04
N LEU A 39 5.74 15.14 -8.00
CA LEU A 39 6.00 16.56 -7.74
C LEU A 39 4.85 17.30 -7.04
N ASN A 40 3.61 16.80 -7.12
CA ASN A 40 2.43 17.40 -6.47
C ASN A 40 1.44 16.39 -5.85
N ASN A 41 1.76 15.09 -5.76
CA ASN A 41 0.82 14.06 -5.27
C ASN A 41 1.30 13.40 -3.98
N ASP A 42 0.37 13.09 -3.06
CA ASP A 42 0.64 12.26 -1.88
C ASP A 42 0.47 10.79 -2.28
N PHE A 43 1.58 10.03 -2.27
CA PHE A 43 1.60 8.63 -2.66
C PHE A 43 1.90 7.75 -1.46
N ARG A 44 1.02 6.77 -1.20
CA ARG A 44 1.15 5.80 -0.11
C ARG A 44 0.93 4.39 -0.63
N ILE A 45 1.55 3.43 0.03
CA ILE A 45 1.38 2.02 -0.26
C ILE A 45 0.87 1.31 1.00
N VAL A 46 -0.15 0.47 0.83
CA VAL A 46 -0.62 -0.45 1.86
C VAL A 46 -0.39 -1.88 1.39
N MET A 47 0.15 -2.71 2.29
CA MET A 47 0.37 -4.13 2.05
C MET A 47 0.12 -4.92 3.34
N PRO A 48 -0.16 -6.22 3.26
CA PRO A 48 -0.30 -7.05 4.45
C PRO A 48 0.98 -7.03 5.30
N ARG A 49 0.83 -7.01 6.62
CA ARG A 49 1.94 -7.22 7.54
C ARG A 49 2.28 -8.71 7.61
N TYR A 50 3.27 -9.13 6.84
CA TYR A 50 3.78 -10.50 6.89
C TYR A 50 4.59 -10.76 8.17
N ARG A 51 4.61 -12.03 8.61
CA ARG A 51 5.22 -12.46 9.88
C ARG A 51 6.69 -12.06 10.04
N HIS A 52 7.45 -11.97 8.95
CA HIS A 52 8.87 -11.59 8.99
C HIS A 52 9.09 -10.07 9.13
N ILE A 53 8.04 -9.25 9.07
CA ILE A 53 8.10 -7.80 9.28
C ILE A 53 8.02 -7.51 10.78
N ILE A 54 9.19 -7.44 11.40
CA ILE A 54 9.36 -7.26 12.86
C ILE A 54 9.37 -5.79 13.31
N GLN A 55 9.18 -4.85 12.39
CA GLN A 55 9.15 -3.42 12.73
C GLN A 55 7.96 -3.14 13.67
N PRO A 56 8.17 -2.36 14.75
CA PRO A 56 7.06 -1.90 15.57
C PRO A 56 6.12 -1.08 14.71
N ALA A 57 4.82 -1.29 14.88
CA ALA A 57 3.79 -0.55 14.19
C ALA A 57 2.62 -0.36 15.15
N ASP A 58 2.02 0.82 15.08
CA ASP A 58 0.83 1.16 15.84
C ASP A 58 -0.40 0.83 15.00
N THR A 59 -1.32 0.06 15.57
CA THR A 59 -2.62 -0.19 14.94
C THR A 59 -3.44 1.10 14.95
N GLN A 60 -3.75 1.60 13.76
CA GLN A 60 -4.41 2.90 13.60
C GLN A 60 -5.94 2.81 13.67
N ALA A 61 -6.54 1.67 13.30
CA ALA A 61 -7.99 1.49 13.31
C ALA A 61 -8.40 0.04 12.98
N ASP A 62 -9.52 -0.42 13.52
CA ASP A 62 -10.10 -1.71 13.14
C ASP A 62 -11.23 -1.52 12.13
N PHE A 63 -11.23 -2.30 11.06
CA PHE A 63 -12.26 -2.20 10.01
C PHE A 63 -12.91 -3.54 9.72
N PRO A 64 -14.25 -3.66 9.77
CA PRO A 64 -14.92 -4.87 9.34
C PRO A 64 -14.84 -5.02 7.83
N VAL A 65 -14.28 -6.13 7.36
CA VAL A 65 -14.18 -6.51 5.94
C VAL A 65 -14.95 -7.79 5.69
N THR A 66 -15.50 -7.93 4.49
CA THR A 66 -16.21 -9.15 4.08
C THR A 66 -15.29 -9.95 3.16
N VAL A 67 -15.00 -11.20 3.54
CA VAL A 67 -14.17 -12.14 2.79
C VAL A 67 -15.04 -13.34 2.42
N GLY A 68 -15.57 -13.34 1.19
CA GLY A 68 -16.59 -14.31 0.79
C GLY A 68 -17.87 -14.15 1.62
N SER A 69 -18.27 -15.19 2.34
CA SER A 69 -19.41 -15.14 3.28
C SER A 69 -19.02 -14.79 4.73
N ARG A 70 -17.73 -14.60 5.01
CA ARG A 70 -17.22 -14.34 6.36
C ARG A 70 -17.04 -12.83 6.59
N ARG A 71 -17.46 -12.35 7.76
CA ARG A 71 -17.14 -10.99 8.23
C ARG A 71 -15.93 -11.08 9.16
N GLU A 72 -14.87 -10.37 8.81
CA GLU A 72 -13.59 -10.36 9.53
C GLU A 72 -13.19 -8.93 9.88
N THR A 73 -12.26 -8.78 10.83
CA THR A 73 -11.67 -7.47 11.14
C THR A 73 -10.32 -7.39 10.46
N ALA A 74 -10.14 -6.39 9.60
CA ALA A 74 -8.83 -5.98 9.14
C ALA A 74 -8.17 -5.17 10.26
N ILE A 75 -7.06 -5.69 10.80
CA ILE A 75 -6.22 -5.03 11.80
C ILE A 75 -4.97 -4.54 11.07
N PRO A 76 -4.82 -3.22 10.86
CA PRO A 76 -3.67 -2.59 10.21
C PRO A 76 -2.46 -2.47 11.15
#